data_AF-A0A4U0YID9-F1
#
_entry.id   AF-A0A4U0YID9-F1
#
_cell.length_a   1.000
_cell.length_b   1.000
_cell.length_c   1.000
_cell.angle_alpha   90.00
_cell.angle_beta   90.00
_cell.angle_gamma   90.00
#
_symmetry.space_group_name_H-M   'P 1'
#
loop_
_entity.id
_entity.type
_entity.pdbx_description
1 polymer ?
#
loop_
_entity_poly.entity_id
_entity_poly.type
_entity_poly.pdbx_seq_one_letter_code
_entity_poly.pdbx_strand_id
1 'polypeptide(L)' 'MNTTTKNSTQTESSSHFSVRMPVGLRKQIEEEARREHRSRNQHILMLIEKGRAASQGVRDTA' A
#
# COMPACT_ATOMS: atom_id res chain seq x y z
N MET A 1 2.00 6.87 44.05
CA MET A 1 1.55 6.12 42.86
C MET A 1 1.21 7.13 41.76
N ASN A 2 1.45 6.77 40.49
CA ASN A 2 1.30 7.52 39.24
C ASN A 2 2.57 8.20 38.71
N THR A 3 3.16 7.61 37.67
CA THR A 3 3.12 8.14 36.29
C THR A 3 3.33 6.99 35.31
N THR A 4 2.25 6.51 34.68
CA THR A 4 2.34 5.59 33.55
C THR A 4 2.87 6.35 32.35
N THR A 5 4.15 6.17 32.06
CA THR A 5 4.80 6.61 30.82
C THR A 5 4.12 5.93 29.65
N LYS A 6 3.29 6.67 28.91
CA LYS A 6 2.82 6.24 27.59
C LYS A 6 4.02 6.34 26.64
N ASN A 7 4.73 5.22 26.44
CA ASN A 7 5.61 5.05 25.29
C ASN A 7 4.75 5.13 24.03
N SER A 8 4.52 6.35 23.56
CA SER A 8 4.01 6.60 22.23
C SER A 8 5.15 6.27 21.29
N THR A 9 5.16 5.06 20.75
CA THR A 9 5.99 4.73 19.60
C THR A 9 5.53 5.65 18.46
N GLN A 10 6.25 6.78 18.32
CA GLN A 10 6.26 7.61 17.13
C GLN A 10 6.42 6.67 15.94
N THR A 11 5.32 6.39 15.25
CA THR A 11 5.37 5.82 13.91
C THR A 11 5.88 6.97 13.06
N GLU A 12 7.20 7.05 12.92
CA GLU A 12 7.87 8.08 12.14
C GLU A 12 7.21 8.18 10.75
N SER A 13 7.06 9.43 10.31
CA SER A 13 6.35 9.89 9.11
C SER A 13 6.43 8.93 7.91
N SER A 14 5.45 8.03 7.76
CA SER A 14 5.22 7.46 6.43
C SER A 14 4.74 8.59 5.53
N SER A 15 5.47 8.85 4.44
CA SER A 15 5.06 9.89 3.49
C SER A 15 3.68 9.54 2.95
N HIS A 16 2.69 10.37 3.24
CA HIS A 16 1.33 10.13 2.76
C HIS A 16 1.23 10.54 1.29
N PHE A 17 0.81 9.61 0.42
CA PHE A 17 0.55 9.88 -0.99
C PHE A 17 -0.92 9.62 -1.32
N SER A 18 -1.65 10.69 -1.70
CA SER A 18 -3.04 10.60 -2.11
C SER A 18 -3.15 10.21 -3.58
N VAL A 19 -3.76 9.05 -3.85
CA VAL A 19 -3.98 8.56 -5.22
C VAL A 19 -5.39 8.91 -5.69
N ARG A 20 -5.51 9.62 -6.82
CA ARG A 20 -6.80 9.81 -7.49
C ARG A 20 -7.11 8.58 -8.32
N MET A 21 -8.19 7.88 -7.97
CA MET A 21 -8.64 6.66 -8.65
C MET A 21 -9.88 6.96 -9.50
N PRO A 22 -10.01 6.34 -10.69
CA PRO A 22 -11.27 6.30 -11.42
C PRO A 22 -12.42 5.75 -10.57
N VAL A 23 -13.64 6.12 -10.95
CA VAL A 23 -14.87 5.61 -10.31
C VAL A 23 -14.88 4.08 -10.39
N GLY A 24 -15.19 3.43 -9.27
CA GLY A 24 -15.27 1.97 -9.17
C GLY A 24 -13.94 1.26 -8.87
N LEU A 25 -12.78 1.83 -9.28
CA LEU A 25 -11.49 1.16 -9.08
C LEU A 25 -11.15 0.95 -7.61
N ARG A 26 -11.44 1.94 -6.74
CA ARG A 26 -11.25 1.81 -5.28
C ARG A 26 -12.01 0.61 -4.72
N LYS A 27 -13.25 0.37 -5.16
CA LYS A 27 -14.08 -0.74 -4.70
C LYS A 27 -13.52 -2.09 -5.15
N GLN A 28 -13.07 -2.16 -6.41
CA GLN A 28 -12.44 -3.37 -6.94
C GLN A 28 -11.18 -3.75 -6.15
N ILE A 29 -10.30 -2.77 -5.87
CA ILE A 29 -9.09 -2.98 -5.06
C ILE A 29 -9.45 -3.47 -3.65
N GLU A 30 -10.50 -2.91 -3.04
CA GLU A 30 -10.96 -3.34 -1.70
C GLU A 30 -11.50 -4.77 -1.69
N GLU A 31 -12.21 -5.16 -2.75
CA GLU A 31 -12.74 -6.51 -2.90
C GLU A 31 -11.64 -7.55 -3.09
N GLU A 32 -10.67 -7.24 -3.95
CA GLU A 32 -9.52 -8.10 -4.20
C GLU A 32 -8.63 -8.23 -2.95
N ALA A 33 -8.32 -7.11 -2.28
CA ALA A 33 -7.53 -7.12 -1.05
C ALA A 33 -8.18 -8.00 0.04
N ARG A 34 -9.51 -7.96 0.16
CA ARG A 34 -10.26 -8.81 1.10
C ARG A 34 -10.15 -10.30 0.73
N ARG A 35 -10.27 -10.63 -0.56
CA ARG A 35 -10.13 -12.00 -1.07
C ARG A 35 -8.74 -12.57 -0.77
N GLU A 36 -7.71 -11.74 -0.83
CA GLU A 36 -6.33 -12.12 -0.52
C GLU A 36 -5.96 -12.01 0.96
N HIS A 37 -6.90 -11.70 1.85
CA HIS A 37 -6.66 -11.47 3.29
C HIS A 37 -5.58 -10.41 3.58
N ARG A 38 -5.55 -9.33 2.78
CA ARG A 38 -4.59 -8.22 2.91
C ARG A 38 -5.30 -6.90 3.16
N SER A 39 -4.59 -5.96 3.78
CA SER A 39 -5.06 -4.58 3.83
C SER A 39 -5.05 -3.96 2.43
N ARG A 40 -5.95 -3.01 2.19
CA ARG A 40 -6.00 -2.25 0.93
C ARG A 40 -4.65 -1.63 0.57
N ASN A 41 -3.95 -1.05 1.55
CA ASN A 41 -2.65 -0.42 1.32
C ASN A 41 -1.58 -1.44 0.92
N GLN A 42 -1.49 -2.58 1.61
CA GLN A 42 -0.56 -3.65 1.25
C GLN A 42 -0.84 -4.20 -0.15
N HIS A 43 -2.11 -4.34 -0.53
CA HIS A 43 -2.47 -4.82 -1.86
C HIS A 43 -2.08 -3.80 -2.94
N ILE A 44 -2.29 -2.50 -2.71
CA ILE A 44 -1.83 -1.44 -3.63
C ILE A 44 -0.30 -1.48 -3.83
N LEU A 45 0.46 -1.61 -2.74
CA LEU A 45 1.93 -1.68 -2.82
C LEU A 45 2.39 -2.90 -3.63
N MET A 46 1.78 -4.06 -3.40
CA MET A 46 2.06 -5.29 -4.16
C MET A 46 1.79 -5.11 -5.66
N LEU A 47 0.68 -4.46 -6.04
CA LEU A 47 0.36 -4.20 -7.45
C LEU A 47 1.39 -3.25 -8.10
N ILE A 48 1.86 -2.23 -7.36
CA ILE A 48 2.90 -1.31 -7.82
C ILE A 48 4.23 -2.05 -8.04
N GLU A 49 4.64 -2.90 -7.09
CA GLU A 49 5.84 -3.71 -7.21
C GLU A 49 5.77 -4.68 -8.40
N LYS A 50 4.63 -5.36 -8.57
CA LYS A 50 4.37 -6.25 -9.71
C LYS A 50 4.46 -5.52 -11.04
N GLY A 51 3.84 -4.34 -11.14
CA GLY A 51 3.91 -3.49 -12.34
C GLY A 51 5.33 -3.00 -12.64
N ARG A 52 6.10 -2.67 -11.59
CA ARG A 52 7.52 -2.27 -11.73
C ARG A 52 8.37 -3.41 -12.27
N ALA A 53 8.23 -4.61 -11.70
CA ALA A 53 8.97 -5.79 -12.14
C ALA A 53 8.67 -6.16 -13.60
N ALA A 54 7.39 -6.11 -14.01
CA ALA A 54 6.99 -6.34 -15.40
C ALA A 54 7.59 -5.29 -16.36
N SER A 55 7.73 -4.03 -15.91
CA SER A 55 8.29 -2.96 -16.73
C SER A 55 9.82 -2.98 -16.84
N GLN A 56 10.51 -3.60 -15.88
CA GLN A 56 11.97 -3.73 -15.91
C GLN A 56 12.42 -4.80 -16.92
N GLY A 57 11.73 -5.95 -17.01
CA GLY A 57 12.03 -6.97 -18.01
C GLY A 57 11.89 -6.51 -19.48
N VAL A 58 11.10 -5.46 -19.73
CA VAL A 58 10.94 -4.86 -21.06
C VAL A 58 12.10 -3.90 -21.41
N ARG A 59 12.79 -3.31 -20.42
CA ARG A 59 13.90 -2.37 -20.67
C ARG A 59 15.23 -3.07 -20.95
N ASP A 60 15.44 -4.26 -20.39
CA ASP A 60 16.70 -5.01 -20.57
C ASP A 60 16.76 -5.80 -21.89
N THR A 61 15.68 -5.76 -22.68
CA THR A 61 15.56 -6.48 -23.97
C THR A 61 15.52 -5.54 -25.19
N ALA A 62 15.72 -4.23 -24.99
CA ALA A 62 15.69 -3.20 -26.04
C ALA A 62 17.07 -2.58 -26.29
#